data_AF-A0A7I0JAV7-F1
#
_entry.id   AF-A0A7I0JAV7-F1
#
_cell.length_a   1.000
_cell.length_b   1.000
_cell.length_c   1.000
_cell.angle_alpha   90.00
_cell.angle_beta   90.00
_cell.angle_gamma   90.00
#
_symmetry.space_group_name_H-M   'P 1'
#
loop_
_entity.id
_entity.type
_entity.pdbx_description
1 polymer ?
#
loop_
_entity_poly.entity_id
_entity_poly.type
_entity_poly.pdbx_seq_one_letter_code
_entity_poly.pdbx_strand_id
1 'polypeptide(L)'
;MQHGTVRNAGMGRGQRGPADGDIVREQAVLFRLTDRLYRANGLGEIYDAALDAICDALGSSRASILRFDKDGVMSFVAWRSLSEKYRKAVNGHTPWTSNE
;
A
#
# COMPACT_ATOMS: atom_id res chain seq x y z
N MET A 1 -64.61 13.03 -5.45
CA MET A 1 -64.37 11.57 -5.55
C MET A 1 -63.22 11.36 -6.52
N GLN A 2 -62.10 10.81 -6.01
CA GLN A 2 -61.13 9.91 -6.69
C GLN A 2 -60.36 10.43 -7.93
N HIS A 3 -59.08 10.15 -8.19
CA HIS A 3 -57.92 9.59 -7.49
C HIS A 3 -56.74 9.63 -8.51
N GLY A 4 -55.49 9.77 -8.05
CA GLY A 4 -54.25 9.30 -8.73
C GLY A 4 -53.61 10.30 -9.71
N THR A 5 -52.44 10.93 -9.48
CA THR A 5 -51.08 10.40 -9.18
C THR A 5 -50.64 9.41 -10.27
N VAL A 6 -49.55 9.61 -11.03
CA VAL A 6 -48.16 9.70 -10.56
C VAL A 6 -47.32 10.63 -11.47
N ARG A 7 -46.54 11.52 -10.85
CA ARG A 7 -45.45 12.28 -11.45
C ARG A 7 -44.31 11.34 -11.82
N ASN A 8 -43.90 11.32 -13.09
CA ASN A 8 -42.66 10.65 -13.51
C ASN A 8 -41.46 11.53 -13.08
N ALA A 9 -41.02 11.34 -11.84
CA ALA A 9 -39.90 12.05 -11.26
C ALA A 9 -38.61 11.22 -11.39
N GLY A 10 -37.64 11.79 -12.12
CA GLY A 10 -36.23 11.58 -11.86
C GLY A 10 -35.66 10.22 -12.23
N MET A 11 -35.29 10.07 -13.51
CA MET A 11 -34.19 9.19 -13.89
C MET A 11 -32.89 9.77 -13.28
N GLY A 12 -32.67 9.53 -11.99
CA GLY A 12 -31.41 9.78 -11.33
C GLY A 12 -30.38 8.85 -11.95
N ARG A 13 -29.52 9.39 -12.83
CA ARG A 13 -28.32 8.68 -13.27
C ARG A 13 -27.52 8.35 -12.03
N GLY A 14 -27.59 7.11 -11.58
CA GLY A 14 -26.61 6.54 -10.67
C GLY A 14 -25.27 6.56 -11.39
N GLN A 15 -24.48 7.63 -11.19
CA GLN A 15 -23.07 7.62 -11.53
C GLN A 15 -22.40 6.60 -10.60
N ARG A 16 -22.34 5.34 -11.00
CA ARG A 16 -21.33 4.39 -10.53
C ARG A 16 -20.03 4.71 -11.27
N GLY A 17 -19.25 5.63 -10.72
CA GLY A 17 -17.88 5.91 -11.14
C GLY A 17 -17.12 6.40 -9.91
N PRO A 18 -16.50 5.47 -9.16
CA PRO A 18 -15.03 5.42 -9.13
C PRO A 18 -14.43 4.00 -8.96
N ALA A 19 -15.24 2.97 -8.70
CA ALA A 19 -14.77 1.65 -8.24
C ALA A 19 -13.96 0.87 -9.28
N ASP A 20 -14.30 0.96 -10.56
CA ASP A 20 -13.66 0.17 -11.61
C ASP A 20 -12.21 0.61 -11.88
N GLY A 21 -11.95 1.93 -11.80
CA GLY A 21 -10.61 2.50 -11.94
C GLY A 21 -9.70 2.13 -10.77
N ASP A 22 -10.24 2.05 -9.55
CA ASP A 22 -9.48 1.63 -8.38
C ASP A 22 -9.12 0.15 -8.41
N ILE A 23 -10.05 -0.72 -8.81
CA ILE A 23 -9.78 -2.16 -8.96
C ILE A 23 -8.73 -2.42 -10.05
N VAL A 24 -8.84 -1.76 -11.21
CA VAL A 24 -7.84 -1.89 -12.28
C VAL A 24 -6.46 -1.42 -11.83
N ARG A 25 -6.39 -0.32 -11.07
CA ARG A 25 -5.14 0.20 -10.50
C ARG A 25 -4.53 -0.78 -9.49
N GLU A 26 -5.32 -1.28 -8.55
CA GLU A 26 -4.89 -2.24 -7.53
C GLU A 26 -4.36 -3.52 -8.19
N GLN A 27 -5.11 -4.07 -9.14
CA GLN A 27 -4.72 -5.27 -9.86
C GLN A 27 -3.42 -5.07 -10.66
N ALA A 28 -3.25 -3.91 -11.31
CA ALA A 28 -2.01 -3.58 -12.01
C ALA A 28 -0.81 -3.47 -11.06
N VAL A 29 -0.99 -2.90 -9.85
CA VAL A 29 0.07 -2.84 -8.84
C VAL A 29 0.45 -4.24 -8.38
N LEU A 30 -0.53 -5.10 -8.08
CA LEU A 30 -0.28 -6.48 -7.65
C LEU A 30 0.44 -7.29 -8.73
N PHE A 31 0.04 -7.20 -9.99
CA PHE A 31 0.74 -7.89 -11.07
C PHE A 31 2.19 -7.44 -11.23
N ARG A 32 2.45 -6.13 -11.17
CA ARG A 32 3.83 -5.60 -11.22
C ARG A 32 4.66 -6.08 -10.03
N LEU A 33 4.06 -6.10 -8.83
CA LEU A 33 4.72 -6.61 -7.64
C LEU A 33 5.11 -8.08 -7.82
N THR A 34 4.18 -8.94 -8.23
CA THR A 34 4.44 -10.38 -8.41
C THR A 34 5.49 -10.66 -9.48
N ASP A 35 5.46 -9.96 -10.63
CA ASP A 35 6.48 -10.12 -11.67
C ASP A 35 7.88 -9.72 -11.16
N ARG A 36 7.98 -8.59 -10.45
CA ARG A 36 9.26 -8.16 -9.86
C ARG A 36 9.77 -9.12 -8.80
N LEU A 37 8.89 -9.64 -7.95
CA LEU A 37 9.27 -10.64 -6.95
C LEU A 37 9.77 -11.93 -7.60
N TYR A 38 9.15 -12.38 -8.69
CA TYR A 38 9.57 -13.59 -9.40
C TYR A 38 10.94 -13.46 -10.07
N ARG A 39 11.31 -12.25 -10.48
CA ARG A 39 12.58 -11.95 -11.16
C ARG A 39 13.68 -11.47 -10.22
N ALA A 40 13.36 -11.24 -8.96
CA ALA A 40 14.30 -10.65 -8.01
C ALA A 40 15.48 -11.59 -7.72
N ASN A 41 16.69 -11.06 -7.77
CA ASN A 41 17.93 -11.79 -7.50
C ASN A 41 18.41 -11.62 -6.05
N GLY A 42 17.64 -10.94 -5.21
CA GLY A 42 17.97 -10.75 -3.81
C GLY A 42 16.96 -9.91 -3.03
N LEU A 43 17.19 -9.85 -1.73
CA LEU A 43 16.31 -9.14 -0.78
C LEU A 43 16.16 -7.66 -1.07
N GLY A 44 17.21 -6.99 -1.56
CA GLY A 44 17.13 -5.56 -1.92
C GLY A 44 16.07 -5.30 -3.00
N GLU A 45 16.09 -6.08 -4.08
CA GLU A 45 15.10 -5.96 -5.17
C GLU A 45 13.68 -6.32 -4.71
N ILE A 46 13.56 -7.30 -3.81
CA ILE A 46 12.29 -7.65 -3.16
C ILE A 46 11.76 -6.46 -2.34
N TYR A 47 12.60 -5.83 -1.52
CA TYR A 47 12.21 -4.68 -0.72
C TYR A 47 11.81 -3.49 -1.58
N ASP A 48 12.53 -3.25 -2.67
CA ASP A 48 12.20 -2.18 -3.60
C ASP A 48 10.85 -2.44 -4.27
N ALA A 49 10.59 -3.66 -4.74
CA ALA A 49 9.31 -4.02 -5.33
C ALA A 49 8.14 -3.84 -4.34
N ALA A 50 8.32 -4.29 -3.09
CA ALA A 50 7.31 -4.16 -2.04
C ALA A 50 7.03 -2.70 -1.67
N LEU A 51 8.08 -1.87 -1.51
CA LEU A 51 7.92 -0.46 -1.17
C LEU A 51 7.24 0.33 -2.29
N ASP A 52 7.61 0.08 -3.55
CA ASP A 52 6.98 0.73 -4.70
C ASP A 52 5.49 0.36 -4.77
N ALA A 53 5.14 -0.92 -4.55
CA ALA A 53 3.75 -1.37 -4.53
C ALA A 53 2.93 -0.74 -3.39
N ILE A 54 3.49 -0.62 -2.18
CA ILE A 54 2.84 0.06 -1.04
C ILE A 54 2.57 1.53 -1.38
N CYS A 55 3.56 2.22 -1.93
CA CYS A 55 3.44 3.62 -2.33
C CYS A 55 2.37 3.80 -3.42
N ASP A 56 2.39 2.98 -4.47
CA ASP A 56 1.47 3.07 -5.61
C ASP A 56 0.01 2.71 -5.24
N ALA A 57 -0.19 1.62 -4.49
CA ALA A 57 -1.52 1.15 -4.12
C ALA A 57 -2.18 2.08 -3.10
N LEU A 58 -1.44 2.44 -2.05
CA LEU A 58 -1.99 3.18 -0.91
C LEU A 58 -1.84 4.69 -1.03
N GLY A 59 -1.22 5.20 -2.12
CA GLY A 59 -0.92 6.63 -2.29
C GLY A 59 0.02 7.18 -1.22
N SER A 60 0.82 6.31 -0.60
CA SER A 60 1.73 6.69 0.48
C SER A 60 3.00 7.31 -0.08
N SER A 61 3.35 8.52 0.37
CA SER A 61 4.60 9.19 -0.06
C SER A 61 5.85 8.67 0.64
N ARG A 62 5.69 7.88 1.71
CA ARG A 62 6.74 7.36 2.58
C ARG A 62 6.40 5.95 3.01
N ALA A 63 7.38 5.06 2.98
CA ALA A 63 7.24 3.68 3.43
C ALA A 63 8.59 3.15 3.90
N SER A 64 8.59 2.12 4.76
CA SER A 64 9.81 1.45 5.19
C SER A 64 9.57 -0.01 5.56
N ILE A 65 10.62 -0.81 5.38
CA ILE A 65 10.69 -2.18 5.87
C ILE A 65 11.75 -2.22 6.96
N LEU A 66 11.38 -2.75 8.12
CA LEU A 66 12.27 -2.98 9.25
C LEU A 66 12.37 -4.48 9.50
N ARG A 67 13.56 -4.95 9.86
CA ARG A 67 13.80 -6.35 10.23
C ARG A 67 14.65 -6.42 11.48
N PHE A 68 14.38 -7.43 12.29
CA PHE A 68 15.32 -7.86 13.32
C PHE A 68 16.58 -8.42 12.67
N ASP A 69 17.73 -8.03 13.20
CA ASP A 69 19.00 -8.71 12.94
C ASP A 69 19.21 -9.88 13.91
N LYS A 70 20.37 -10.53 13.80
CA LYS A 70 20.77 -11.66 14.64
C LYS A 70 20.92 -11.29 16.12
N ASP A 71 21.09 -10.01 16.44
CA ASP A 71 21.28 -9.50 17.80
C ASP A 71 19.95 -8.98 18.37
N GLY A 72 18.84 -9.18 17.66
CA GLY A 72 17.49 -8.80 18.08
C GLY A 72 17.19 -7.31 17.89
N VAL A 73 18.00 -6.57 17.14
CA VAL A 73 17.78 -5.15 16.90
C VAL A 73 16.93 -4.97 15.64
N MET A 74 15.77 -4.31 15.79
CA MET A 74 14.93 -3.95 14.65
C MET A 74 15.51 -2.71 13.94
N SER A 75 16.00 -2.91 12.72
CA SER A 75 16.64 -1.86 11.93
C SER A 75 15.97 -1.66 10.57
N PHE A 76 16.08 -0.45 10.03
CA PHE A 76 15.61 -0.14 8.67
C PHE A 76 16.46 -0.86 7.62
N VAL A 77 15.85 -1.80 6.88
CA VAL A 77 16.52 -2.51 5.78
C VAL A 77 16.21 -1.92 4.41
N ALA A 78 15.09 -1.19 4.28
CA ALA A 78 14.73 -0.43 3.09
C ALA A 78 13.72 0.69 3.43
N TRP A 79 13.68 1.75 2.63
CA TRP A 79 12.77 2.88 2.83
C TRP A 79 12.54 3.71 1.54
N ARG A 80 11.46 4.50 1.56
CA ARG A 80 11.14 5.55 0.59
C ARG A 80 10.94 6.86 1.34
N SER A 81 11.64 7.91 0.91
CA SER A 81 11.42 9.28 1.39
C SER A 81 11.47 9.48 2.91
N LEU A 82 12.32 8.69 3.61
CA LEU A 82 12.61 8.86 5.03
C LEU A 82 13.96 9.56 5.22
N SER A 83 13.99 10.57 6.09
CA SER A 83 15.23 11.26 6.41
C SER A 83 16.17 10.35 7.20
N GLU A 84 17.47 10.50 6.96
CA GLU A 84 18.49 9.78 7.72
C GLU A 84 18.41 10.10 9.22
N LYS A 85 18.17 11.38 9.58
CA LYS A 85 17.99 11.80 10.97
C LYS A 85 16.86 11.02 11.66
N TYR A 86 15.72 10.87 10.99
CA TYR A 86 14.60 10.11 11.53
C TYR A 86 14.96 8.63 11.71
N ARG A 87 15.52 8.00 10.68
CA ARG A 87 15.93 6.59 10.74
C ARG A 87 16.91 6.32 11.88
N LYS A 88 17.92 7.18 12.06
CA LYS A 88 18.88 7.07 13.16
C LYS A 88 18.22 7.25 14.53
N ALA A 89 17.31 8.22 14.66
CA ALA A 89 16.66 8.51 15.93
C ALA A 89 15.73 7.38 16.42
N VAL A 90 15.16 6.58 15.50
CA VAL A 90 14.19 5.54 15.85
C VAL A 90 14.70 4.12 15.62
N ASN A 91 15.93 3.94 15.16
CA ASN A 91 16.51 2.61 14.95
C ASN A 91 16.60 1.84 16.28
N GLY A 92 16.21 0.57 16.29
CA GLY A 92 16.18 -0.25 17.49
C GLY A 92 15.00 0.03 18.43
N HIS A 93 14.20 1.09 18.21
CA HIS A 93 12.94 1.28 18.92
C HIS A 93 11.84 0.45 18.26
N THR A 94 11.38 -0.59 18.96
CA THR A 94 10.29 -1.46 18.50
C THR A 94 9.36 -1.80 19.67
N PRO A 95 8.03 -1.70 19.48
CA PRO A 95 7.07 -2.25 20.44
C PRO A 95 6.90 -3.78 20.29
N TRP A 96 7.45 -4.37 19.23
CA TRP A 96 7.35 -5.78 18.89
C TRP A 96 8.49 -6.57 19.50
N THR A 97 8.20 -7.76 20.02
CA THR A 97 9.21 -8.72 20.49
C THR A 97 9.84 -9.48 19.32
N SER A 98 11.14 -9.76 19.39
CA SER A 98 11.87 -10.52 18.37
C SER A 98 11.60 -12.02 18.38
N ASN A 99 10.85 -12.52 19.37
CA ASN A 99 10.58 -13.94 19.54
C ASN A 99 9.23 -14.29 18.90
N GLU A 100 9.30 -14.91 17.72
CA GLU A 100 8.33 -15.86 17.18
C GLU A 100 9.10 -17.11 16.73
#